data_AF-A0A800NF47-F1
#
_entry.id   AF-A0A800NF47-F1
#
_cell.length_a   1.000
_cell.length_b   1.000
_cell.length_c   1.000
_cell.angle_alpha   90.00
_cell.angle_beta   90.00
_cell.angle_gamma   90.00
#
_symmetry.space_group_name_H-M   'P 1'
#
loop_
_entity.id
_entity.type
_entity.pdbx_description
1 polymer ?
#
loop_
_entity_poly.entity_id
_entity_poly.type
_entity_poly.pdbx_seq_one_letter_code
_entity_poly.pdbx_strand_id
1 'polypeptide(L)' 'MNGQRIILALVFFIVFLDSLAKFIFEGFSLKTLLILLAVSGIVLFLWIFPSKKD' A
#
# COMPACT_ATOMS: atom_id res chain seq x y z
N MET A 1 16.84 -9.99 -1.07
CA MET A 1 15.42 -10.14 -1.44
C MET A 1 14.45 -10.10 -0.25
N ASN A 2 14.81 -10.53 0.97
CA ASN A 2 13.91 -10.44 2.13
C ASN A 2 13.68 -9.02 2.67
N GLY A 3 14.71 -8.19 2.79
CA GLY A 3 14.56 -6.83 3.35
C GLY A 3 13.62 -5.91 2.57
N GLN A 4 13.66 -5.96 1.23
CA GLN A 4 12.77 -5.16 0.38
C GLN A 4 11.29 -5.55 0.53
N ARG A 5 11.01 -6.86 0.65
CA ARG A 5 9.65 -7.34 0.90
C ARG A 5 9.14 -6.92 2.28
N ILE A 6 10.00 -6.91 3.30
CA ILE A 6 9.66 -6.44 4.65
C ILE A 6 9.32 -4.94 4.63
N ILE A 7 10.11 -4.12 3.91
CA ILE A 7 9.84 -2.69 3.76
C ILE A 7 8.53 -2.46 2.99
N LEU A 8 8.29 -3.19 1.90
CA LEU A 8 7.03 -3.11 1.15
C LEU A 8 5.82 -3.50 2.01
N ALA A 9 5.94 -4.56 2.80
CA ALA A 9 4.89 -5.00 3.71
C ALA A 9 4.62 -3.96 4.81
N LEU A 10 5.67 -3.36 5.39
CA LEU A 10 5.55 -2.27 6.36
C LEU A 10 4.88 -1.03 5.78
N VAL A 11 5.31 -0.59 4.59
CA VAL A 11 4.72 0.56 3.89
C VAL A 11 3.25 0.29 3.59
N PHE A 12 2.93 -0.90 3.07
CA PHE A 12 1.55 -1.30 2.81
C PHE A 12 0.71 -1.30 4.09
N PHE A 13 1.25 -1.84 5.18
CA PHE A 13 0.56 -1.91 6.47
C PHE A 13 0.27 -0.51 7.05
N ILE A 14 1.24 0.41 7.00
CA ILE A 14 1.05 1.80 7.47
C ILE A 14 -0.04 2.49 6.64
N VAL A 15 0.01 2.38 5.31
CA VAL A 15 -0.99 3.01 4.45
C VAL A 15 -2.36 2.37 4.60
N PHE A 16 -2.41 1.06 4.84
CA PHE A 16 -3.66 0.36 5.13
C PHE A 16 -4.30 0.88 6.42
N LEU A 17 -3.54 1.02 7.51
CA LEU A 17 -4.03 1.58 8.76
C LEU A 17 -4.48 3.04 8.63
N ASP A 18 -3.70 3.88 7.92
CA ASP A 18 -4.07 5.28 7.65
C ASP A 18 -5.38 5.37 6.84
N SER A 19 -5.52 4.54 5.82
CA SER A 19 -6.72 4.51 4.99
C SER A 19 -7.94 4.00 5.75
N LEU A 20 -7.77 3.01 6.62
CA LEU A 20 -8.81 2.52 7.53
C LEU A 20 -9.24 3.59 8.54
N ALA A 21 -8.28 4.30 9.13
CA ALA A 21 -8.57 5.39 10.05
C ALA A 21 -9.39 6.49 9.35
N LYS A 22 -8.95 6.94 8.17
CA LYS A 22 -9.71 7.91 7.36
C LYS A 22 -11.10 7.41 6.99
N PHE A 23 -11.22 6.13 6.66
CA PHE A 23 -12.52 5.52 6.36
C PHE A 23 -13.49 5.56 7.56
N ILE A 24 -12.99 5.30 8.78
CA ILE A 24 -13.79 5.29 10.01
C ILE A 24 -14.11 6.72 10.49
N PHE A 25 -13.16 7.66 10.40
CA PHE A 25 -13.30 9.01 10.96
C PHE A 25 -13.91 10.03 9.99
N GLU A 26 -13.59 9.99 8.69
CA GLU A 26 -14.10 10.96 7.69
C GLU A 26 -15.29 10.40 6.89
N GLY A 27 -15.58 9.10 7.03
CA GLY A 27 -16.59 8.41 6.23
C GLY A 27 -16.12 8.06 4.81
N PHE A 28 -17.02 7.47 4.02
CA PHE A 28 -16.69 6.96 2.69
C PHE A 28 -16.36 8.10 1.70
N SER A 29 -15.07 8.37 1.52
CA SER A 29 -14.58 9.39 0.58
C SER A 29 -13.93 8.75 -0.64
N LEU A 30 -14.34 9.19 -1.83
CA LEU A 30 -13.82 8.73 -3.12
C LEU A 30 -12.29 8.88 -3.20
N LYS A 31 -11.74 9.92 -2.55
CA LYS A 31 -10.30 10.18 -2.49
C LYS A 31 -9.57 9.07 -1.73
N THR A 32 -10.09 8.65 -0.58
CA THR A 32 -9.50 7.59 0.26
C THR A 32 -9.49 6.25 -0.49
N LEU A 33 -10.55 5.96 -1.24
CA LEU A 33 -10.65 4.78 -2.10
C LEU A 33 -9.61 4.77 -3.23
N LEU A 34 -9.44 5.91 -3.91
CA LEU A 34 -8.44 6.07 -4.97
C LEU A 34 -7.01 5.90 -4.42
N ILE A 35 -6.73 6.43 -3.24
CA ILE A 35 -5.43 6.28 -2.58
C ILE A 35 -5.18 4.81 -2.22
N LEU A 36 -6.17 4.13 -1.65
CA LEU A 36 -6.06 2.71 -1.29
C LEU A 36 -5.80 1.83 -2.53
N LEU A 37 -6.51 2.09 -3.63
CA LEU A 37 -6.33 1.40 -4.91
C LEU A 37 -4.95 1.66 -5.52
N ALA A 38 -4.51 2.92 -5.56
CA ALA A 38 -3.20 3.30 -6.10
C ALA A 38 -2.06 2.63 -5.32
N VAL A 39 -2.13 2.65 -3.99
CA VAL A 39 -1.09 2.07 -3.14
C VAL A 39 -1.08 0.56 -3.24
N SER A 40 -2.27 -0.07 -3.26
CA SER A 40 -2.38 -1.52 -3.46
C SER A 40 -1.81 -1.95 -4.81
N GLY A 41 -2.08 -1.19 -5.87
CA GLY A 41 -1.52 -1.42 -7.20
C GLY A 41 0.00 -1.32 -7.23
N ILE A 42 0.58 -0.29 -6.62
CA ILE A 42 2.03 -0.09 -6.55
C ILE A 42 2.70 -1.20 -5.74
N VAL A 43 2.15 -1.56 -4.58
CA VAL A 43 2.72 -2.60 -3.73
C VAL A 43 2.68 -3.97 -4.43
N LEU A 44 1.54 -4.32 -5.05
CA LEU A 44 1.42 -5.57 -5.81
C LEU A 44 2.35 -5.59 -7.02
N PHE A 45 2.46 -4.47 -7.75
CA PHE A 45 3.37 -4.35 -8.88
C PHE A 45 4.83 -4.56 -8.45
N LEU A 46 5.27 -3.91 -7.38
CA LEU A 46 6.63 -4.05 -6.84
C LEU A 46 6.88 -5.43 -6.22
N TRP A 47 5.84 -6.12 -5.76
CA TRP A 47 5.92 -7.47 -5.23
C TRP A 47 6.04 -8.54 -6.34
N ILE A 48 5.32 -8.37 -7.45
CA ILE A 48 5.29 -9.28 -8.60
C ILE A 48 6.49 -9.05 -9.53
N PHE A 49 6.89 -7.79 -9.72
CA PHE A 49 8.13 -7.41 -10.39
C PHE A 49 9.14 -6.94 -9.34
N PRO A 50 9.67 -7.85 -8.50
CA PRO A 50 10.83 -7.50 -7.69
C PRO A 50 11.91 -7.13 -8.70
N SER A 51 12.25 -5.84 -8.73
CA SER A 51 13.27 -5.28 -9.61
C SER A 51 14.42 -6.27 -9.67
N LYS A 52 14.63 -6.89 -10.84
CA LYS A 52 15.73 -7.83 -11.04
C LYS A 52 16.98 -7.04 -10.72
N LYS A 53 17.48 -7.26 -9.50
CA LYS A 53 18.82 -6.90 -9.11
C LYS A 53 19.71 -7.85 -9.88
N ASP A 54 20.12 -7.42 -11.07
CA ASP A 54 21.51 -7.68 -11.47
C ASP A 54 22.43 -7.17 -10.35
#